data_AF-A0A0A0BMV8-F1
#
_entry.id   AF-A0A0A0BMV8-F1
#
_cell.length_a   1.000
_cell.length_b   1.000
_cell.length_c   1.000
_cell.angle_alpha   90.00
_cell.angle_beta   90.00
_cell.angle_gamma   90.00
#
_symmetry.space_group_name_H-M   'P 1'
#
loop_
_entity.id
_entity.type
_entity.pdbx_description
1 polymer ?
#
loop_
_entity_poly.entity_id
_entity_poly.type
_entity_poly.pdbx_seq_one_letter_code
_entity_poly.pdbx_strand_id
1 'polypeptide(L)'
;MPRLFISGMPFPAKRRWLLNVEADPHVVVHLKQGVVADVPAVARVIEGPAERRPLIEAAARRWGRDDVDRMMAQSPLIELTPVDAGAEGDAIG
;
A
#
# COMPACT_ATOMS: atom_id res chain seq x y z
N MET A 1 -10.22 -3.25 12.53
CA MET A 1 -10.47 -2.49 11.28
C MET A 1 -9.64 -3.11 10.17
N PRO A 2 -10.15 -3.23 8.93
CA PRO A 2 -9.38 -3.75 7.81
C PRO A 2 -8.24 -2.77 7.46
N ARG A 3 -7.05 -3.31 7.16
CA ARG A 3 -5.88 -2.53 6.70
C ARG A 3 -5.83 -2.56 5.18
N LEU A 4 -5.72 -1.40 4.53
CA LEU A 4 -5.46 -1.31 3.09
C LEU A 4 -3.95 -1.28 2.88
N PHE A 5 -3.43 -2.18 2.07
CA PHE A 5 -1.99 -2.26 1.80
C PHE A 5 -1.72 -2.65 0.36
N ILE A 6 -0.56 -2.23 -0.15
CA ILE A 6 -0.04 -2.64 -1.45
C ILE A 6 1.27 -3.39 -1.22
N SER A 7 1.35 -4.57 -1.83
CA SER A 7 2.56 -5.39 -1.90
C SER A 7 2.88 -5.73 -3.35
N GLY A 8 4.03 -6.33 -3.59
CA GLY A 8 4.46 -6.76 -4.91
C GLY A 8 5.32 -8.02 -4.89
N MET A 9 5.65 -8.50 -6.08
CA MET A 9 6.56 -9.64 -6.24
C MET A 9 7.94 -9.32 -5.67
N PRO A 10 8.61 -10.31 -5.03
CA PRO A 10 9.99 -10.21 -4.57
C PRO A 10 10.90 -9.56 -5.61
N PHE A 11 11.65 -8.55 -5.20
CA PHE A 11 12.66 -7.93 -6.05
C PHE A 11 13.94 -7.74 -5.23
N PRO A 12 15.13 -8.10 -5.77
CA PRO A 12 16.37 -8.04 -5.01
C PRO A 12 16.77 -6.63 -4.55
N ALA A 13 16.29 -5.61 -5.26
CA ALA A 13 16.53 -4.21 -4.92
C ALA A 13 15.26 -3.53 -4.43
N LYS A 14 15.41 -2.36 -3.80
CA LYS A 14 14.27 -1.52 -3.44
C LYS A 14 13.58 -1.02 -4.71
N ARG A 15 12.25 -1.18 -4.80
CA ARG A 15 11.48 -0.71 -5.95
C ARG A 15 11.52 0.83 -5.99
N ARG A 16 11.73 1.40 -7.19
CA ARG A 16 11.80 2.86 -7.37
C ARG A 16 10.58 3.61 -6.83
N TRP A 17 9.37 3.07 -7.01
CA TRP A 17 8.17 3.70 -6.48
C TRP A 17 8.14 3.76 -4.95
N LEU A 18 8.82 2.84 -4.26
CA LEU A 18 8.93 2.86 -2.81
C LEU A 18 9.80 4.03 -2.34
N LEU A 19 10.85 4.37 -3.11
CA LEU A 19 11.66 5.57 -2.89
C LEU A 19 10.83 6.85 -3.06
N ASN A 20 9.90 6.86 -4.02
CA ASN A 20 8.99 7.99 -4.20
C ASN A 20 8.08 8.15 -2.97
N VAL A 21 7.52 7.07 -2.45
CA VAL A 21 6.67 7.08 -1.24
C VAL A 21 7.44 7.54 0.00
N GLU A 22 8.72 7.18 0.11
CA GLU A 22 9.58 7.63 1.21
C GLU A 22 9.92 9.11 1.14
N ALA A 23 10.05 9.65 -0.08
CA ALA A 23 10.28 11.07 -0.30
C ALA A 23 9.00 11.90 -0.11
N ASP A 24 7.85 11.39 -0.56
CA ASP A 24 6.55 12.00 -0.40
C ASP A 24 5.47 10.92 -0.19
N PRO A 25 4.82 10.86 0.98
CA PRO A 25 3.84 9.84 1.29
C PRO A 25 2.49 10.06 0.62
N HIS A 26 2.24 11.21 -0.03
CA HIS A 26 0.95 11.48 -0.66
C HIS A 26 0.84 10.75 -1.99
N VAL A 27 -0.14 9.85 -2.09
CA VAL A 27 -0.38 9.04 -3.29
C VAL A 27 -1.82 9.13 -3.74
N VAL A 28 -2.05 8.87 -5.03
CA VAL A 28 -3.38 8.68 -5.58
C VAL A 28 -3.51 7.24 -6.05
N VAL A 29 -4.50 6.52 -5.53
CA VAL A 29 -4.79 5.14 -5.92
C VAL A 29 -5.85 5.15 -7.01
N HIS A 30 -5.45 4.76 -8.22
CA HIS A 30 -6.33 4.65 -9.37
C HIS A 30 -7.04 3.28 -9.37
N LEU A 31 -8.32 3.26 -9.05
CA LEU A 31 -9.17 2.07 -9.19
C LEU A 31 -9.71 1.99 -10.62
N LYS A 32 -9.60 0.82 -11.24
CA LYS A 32 -9.97 0.59 -12.65
C LYS A 32 -10.83 -0.65 -12.89
N GLN A 33 -11.17 -1.39 -11.84
CA GLN A 33 -11.94 -2.63 -11.94
C GLN A 33 -13.20 -2.49 -11.09
N GLY A 34 -14.37 -2.55 -11.73
CA GLY A 34 -15.68 -2.34 -11.10
C GLY A 34 -16.02 -0.86 -10.90
N VAL A 35 -15.19 -0.15 -10.12
CA VAL A 35 -15.30 1.30 -9.91
C VAL A 35 -14.10 1.99 -10.55
N VAL A 36 -14.36 3.06 -11.29
CA VAL A 36 -13.33 3.97 -11.81
C VAL A 36 -13.30 5.19 -10.90
N ALA A 37 -12.26 5.30 -10.08
CA ALA A 37 -12.10 6.39 -9.12
C ALA A 37 -10.63 6.60 -8.79
N ASP A 38 -10.29 7.86 -8.55
CA ASP A 38 -9.00 8.28 -8.02
C ASP A 38 -9.18 8.55 -6.53
N VAL A 39 -8.46 7.80 -5.71
CA VAL A 39 -8.58 7.88 -4.24
C VAL A 39 -7.28 8.45 -3.68
N PRO A 40 -7.28 9.71 -3.21
CA PRO A 40 -6.15 10.26 -2.48
C PRO A 40 -5.91 9.47 -1.18
N ALA A 41 -4.65 9.20 -0.86
CA ALA A 41 -4.25 8.48 0.33
C ALA A 41 -2.88 8.93 0.83
N VAL A 42 -2.63 8.73 2.12
CA VAL A 42 -1.29 8.78 2.71
C VAL A 42 -0.74 7.36 2.76
N ALA A 43 0.44 7.16 2.21
CA ALA A 43 1.15 5.90 2.20
C ALA A 43 2.25 5.89 3.27
N ARG A 44 2.45 4.71 3.89
CA ARG A 44 3.56 4.47 4.80
C ARG A 44 4.26 3.18 4.44
N VAL A 45 5.58 3.24 4.25
CA VAL A 45 6.40 2.02 4.09
C VAL A 45 6.44 1.24 5.40
N ILE A 46 6.15 -0.05 5.32
CA ILE A 46 6.23 -0.95 6.48
C ILE A 46 7.55 -1.71 6.44
N GLU A 47 8.47 -1.38 7.35
CA GLU A 47 9.78 -2.02 7.44
C GLU A 47 9.87 -3.06 8.57
N GLY A 48 9.13 -2.86 9.66
CA GLY A 48 9.22 -3.72 10.85
C GLY A 48 8.78 -5.16 10.59
N PRO A 49 9.61 -6.18 10.86
CA PRO A 49 9.33 -7.58 10.48
C PRO A 49 8.06 -8.12 11.12
N ALA A 50 7.78 -7.77 12.38
CA ALA A 50 6.56 -8.18 13.08
C ALA A 50 5.29 -7.59 12.44
N GLU A 51 5.36 -6.34 11.96
CA GLU A 51 4.24 -5.68 11.29
C GLU A 51 4.04 -6.19 9.86
N ARG A 52 5.15 -6.46 9.14
CA ARG A 52 5.15 -6.96 7.76
C ARG A 52 4.56 -8.37 7.64
N ARG A 53 4.93 -9.28 8.55
CA ARG A 53 4.61 -10.72 8.46
C ARG A 53 3.13 -11.00 8.18
N PRO A 54 2.16 -10.53 8.98
CA PRO A 54 0.74 -10.86 8.74
C PRO A 54 0.22 -10.33 7.39
N LEU A 55 0.73 -9.20 6.90
CA LEU A 55 0.32 -8.60 5.62
C LEU A 55 0.92 -9.34 4.42
N ILE A 56 2.20 -9.71 4.49
CA ILE A 56 2.85 -10.53 3.47
C ILE A 56 2.21 -11.91 3.39
N GLU A 57 1.89 -12.54 4.53
CA GLU A 57 1.17 -13.82 4.55
C GLU A 57 -0.22 -13.70 3.93
N ALA A 58 -0.94 -12.59 4.17
CA ALA A 58 -2.23 -12.34 3.52
C ALA A 58 -2.10 -12.19 2.00
N ALA A 59 -1.08 -11.47 1.52
CA ALA A 59 -0.78 -11.35 0.09
C ALA A 59 -0.41 -12.72 -0.53
N ALA A 60 0.47 -13.48 0.13
CA ALA A 60 0.89 -14.79 -0.32
C ALA A 60 -0.30 -15.75 -0.47
N ARG A 61 -1.17 -15.82 0.55
CA ARG A 61 -2.42 -16.61 0.47
C ARG A 61 -3.31 -16.17 -0.69
N ARG A 62 -3.48 -14.86 -0.90
CA ARG A 62 -4.31 -14.33 -1.99
C ARG A 62 -3.75 -14.65 -3.38
N TRP A 63 -2.44 -14.79 -3.50
CA TRP A 63 -1.74 -15.13 -4.75
C TRP A 63 -1.39 -16.62 -4.88
N GLY A 64 -1.78 -17.46 -3.91
CA GLY A 64 -1.46 -18.89 -3.91
C GLY A 64 0.03 -19.19 -3.82
N ARG A 65 0.79 -18.35 -3.09
CA ARG A 65 2.25 -18.49 -2.91
C ARG A 65 2.58 -19.13 -1.57
N ASP A 66 3.66 -19.89 -1.55
CA ASP A 66 4.23 -20.57 -0.39
C ASP A 66 5.59 -20.00 0.05
N ASP A 67 6.20 -19.12 -0.76
CA ASP A 67 7.53 -18.54 -0.51
C ASP A 67 7.51 -17.28 0.39
N VAL A 68 6.77 -17.34 1.49
CA VAL A 68 6.55 -16.21 2.43
C VAL A 68 7.87 -15.60 2.92
N ASP A 69 8.87 -16.41 3.25
CA ASP A 69 10.15 -15.89 3.76
C ASP A 69 10.92 -15.09 2.70
N ARG A 70 10.83 -15.49 1.43
CA ARG A 70 11.37 -14.72 0.31
C ARG A 70 10.61 -13.41 0.12
N MET A 71 9.29 -13.45 0.21
CA MET A 71 8.46 -12.25 0.15
C MET A 71 8.76 -11.30 1.31
N MET A 72 8.95 -11.81 2.52
CA MET A 72 9.32 -11.00 3.68
C MET A 72 10.61 -10.20 3.44
N ALA A 73 11.61 -10.85 2.83
CA ALA A 73 12.92 -10.25 2.56
C ALA A 73 12.92 -9.25 1.40
N GLN A 74 12.09 -9.45 0.37
CA GLN A 74 12.27 -8.78 -0.93
C GLN A 74 11.01 -8.12 -1.50
N SER A 75 9.82 -8.40 -0.95
CA SER A 75 8.60 -7.75 -1.43
C SER A 75 8.49 -6.33 -0.88
N PRO A 76 8.10 -5.35 -1.71
CA PRO A 76 7.74 -4.03 -1.21
C PRO A 76 6.45 -4.13 -0.38
N LEU A 77 6.27 -3.24 0.58
CA LEU A 77 5.04 -3.17 1.37
C LEU A 77 4.77 -1.75 1.83
N ILE A 78 3.59 -1.24 1.50
CA ILE A 78 3.06 0.01 2.03
C ILE A 78 1.67 -0.22 2.62
N GLU A 79 1.35 0.48 3.70
CA GLU A 79 -0.02 0.71 4.14
C GLU A 79 -0.55 2.00 3.51
N LEU A 80 -1.84 2.02 3.23
CA LEU A 80 -2.55 3.18 2.71
C LEU A 80 -3.64 3.60 3.69
N THR A 81 -3.72 4.89 3.93
CA THR A 81 -4.84 5.52 4.63
C THR A 81 -5.51 6.49 3.65
N PRO A 82 -6.70 6.16 3.11
CA PRO A 82 -7.46 7.10 2.29
C PRO A 82 -7.65 8.41 3.04
N VAL A 83 -7.48 9.53 2.35
CA VAL A 83 -7.87 10.84 2.87
C VAL A 83 -9.19 11.22 2.23
N ASP A 84 -10.13 11.70 3.04
CA ASP A 84 -11.41 12.17 2.51
C ASP A 84 -11.14 13.35 1.58
N ALA A 85 -11.58 13.26 0.33
CA ALA A 85 -11.53 14.35 -0.63
C ALA A 85 -12.60 15.44 -0.34
N GLY A 86 -13.11 15.52 0.90
CA GLY A 86 -14.30 16.27 1.25
C GLY A 86 -14.28 16.83 2.67
N ALA A 87 -13.41 17.81 2.91
CA ALA A 87 -13.59 18.84 3.94
C ALA A 87 -13.27 20.25 3.41
N GLU A 88 -13.48 20.47 2.11
CA GLU A 88 -13.77 21.82 1.56
C GLU A 88 -15.17 21.78 0.96
N GLY A 89 -16.17 21.72 1.84
CA GLY A 89 -17.56 22.00 1.51
C GLY A 89 -17.96 23.32 2.15
N ASP A 90 -18.33 24.27 1.31
CA ASP A 90 -19.23 25.40 1.60
C ASP A 90 -18.98 26.20 2.88
N ALA A 91 -18.09 27.18 2.78
CA ALA A 91 -18.22 28.43 3.53
C ALA A 91 -18.62 29.57 2.57
N ILE A 92 -19.84 29.47 2.04
CA ILE A 92 -20.61 30.66 1.67
C ILE A 92 -21.94 30.62 2.44
N GLY A 93 -22.02 31.49 3.44
CA GLY A 93 -23.21 31.78 4.23
C GLY A 93 -23.06 33.17 4.81
#